data_AF-A0A926KUT4-F1
#
_entry.id   AF-A0A926KUT4-F1
#
_cell.length_a   1.000
_cell.length_b   1.000
_cell.length_c   1.000
_cell.angle_alpha   90.00
_cell.angle_beta   90.00
_cell.angle_gamma   90.00
#
_symmetry.space_group_name_H-M   'P 1'
#
loop_
_entity.id
_entity.type
_entity.pdbx_description
1 polymer ?
#
loop_
_entity_poly.entity_id
_entity_poly.type
_entity_poly.pdbx_seq_one_letter_code
_entity_poly.pdbx_strand_id
1 'polypeptide(L)' 'MMHKHYIQGVISELQQLGYPCEQARDVFFRHYRDMKRTFGLEPNVSDFTKLVDEFERSSKRKYNPEDPNQIFIGHLHNES' A
#
# COMPACT_ATOMS: atom_id res chain seq x y z
N MET A 1 15.14 -5.28 17.46
CA MET A 1 15.50 -6.41 16.58
C MET A 1 14.32 -6.93 15.76
N MET A 2 13.17 -7.28 16.37
CA MET A 2 12.00 -7.79 15.61
C MET A 2 11.50 -6.88 14.49
N HIS A 3 11.39 -5.56 14.72
CA HIS A 3 10.95 -4.64 13.66
C HIS A 3 11.86 -4.63 12.43
N LYS A 4 13.16 -4.84 12.59
CA LYS A 4 14.10 -4.83 11.46
C LYS A 4 13.88 -6.05 10.55
N HIS A 5 13.70 -7.24 11.14
CA HIS A 5 13.40 -8.45 10.39
C HIS A 5 12.02 -8.41 9.76
N TYR A 6 11.03 -7.84 10.46
CA TYR A 6 9.70 -7.60 9.90
C TYR A 6 9.73 -6.69 8.67
N ILE A 7 10.40 -5.54 8.79
CA ILE A 7 10.56 -4.59 7.67
C ILE A 7 11.27 -5.25 6.48
N GLN A 8 12.33 -6.02 6.74
CA GLN A 8 13.03 -6.76 5.69
C GLN A 8 12.12 -7.79 5.02
N GLY A 9 11.32 -8.52 5.79
CA GLY A 9 10.34 -9.48 5.27
C GLY A 9 9.33 -8.81 4.34
N VAL A 10 8.74 -7.69 4.77
CA VAL A 10 7.74 -6.96 3.96
C VAL A 10 8.36 -6.44 2.66
N ILE A 11 9.57 -5.89 2.71
CA ILE A 11 10.28 -5.43 1.51
C ILE A 11 10.58 -6.61 0.57
N SER A 12 10.99 -7.76 1.10
CA SER A 12 11.23 -8.95 0.29
C SER A 12 9.96 -9.47 -0.37
N GLU A 13 8.82 -9.47 0.31
CA GLU A 13 7.55 -9.85 -0.29
C GLU A 13 7.08 -8.86 -1.35
N LEU A 14 7.26 -7.55 -1.13
CA LEU A 14 6.99 -6.54 -2.16
C LEU A 14 7.85 -6.77 -3.40
N GLN A 15 9.10 -7.21 -3.25
CA GLN A 15 9.93 -7.58 -4.40
C GLN A 15 9.38 -8.79 -5.15
N GLN A 16 8.82 -9.78 -4.46
CA GLN A 16 8.14 -10.93 -5.11
C GLN A 16 6.88 -10.50 -5.88
N LEU A 17 6.22 -9.41 -5.45
CA LEU A 17 5.08 -8.82 -6.14
C LEU A 17 5.47 -7.95 -7.36
N GLY A 18 6.76 -7.83 -7.65
CA GLY A 18 7.28 -7.15 -8.85
C GLY A 18 7.80 -5.74 -8.62
N TYR A 19 7.89 -5.27 -7.38
CA TYR A 19 8.51 -3.98 -7.07
C TYR A 19 10.04 -4.10 -7.06
N PRO A 20 10.78 -3.29 -7.85
CA PRO A 20 12.24 -3.19 -7.72
C PRO A 20 12.65 -2.82 -6.30
N CYS A 21 13.82 -3.27 -5.83
CA CYS A 21 14.27 -3.13 -4.43
C CYS A 21 14.11 -1.71 -3.85
N GLU A 22 14.54 -0.70 -4.61
CA GLU A 22 14.41 0.72 -4.20
C GLU A 22 12.94 1.15 -4.14
N GLN A 23 12.13 0.77 -5.13
CA GLN A 23 10.70 1.08 -5.16
C GLN A 23 9.92 0.37 -4.04
N ALA A 24 10.28 -0.88 -3.71
CA ALA A 24 9.66 -1.63 -2.63
C ALA A 24 9.86 -0.94 -1.28
N ARG A 25 11.05 -0.37 -1.04
CA ARG A 25 11.32 0.44 0.15
C ARG A 25 10.47 1.71 0.17
N ASP A 26 10.43 2.44 -0.94
CA ASP A 26 9.67 3.68 -1.03
C ASP A 26 8.18 3.46 -0.80
N VAL A 27 7.61 2.42 -1.41
CA VAL A 27 6.20 2.04 -1.24
C VAL A 27 5.92 1.64 0.21
N PHE A 28 6.80 0.83 0.82
CA PHE A 28 6.67 0.47 2.22
C PHE A 28 6.69 1.70 3.13
N PHE A 29 7.71 2.57 3.02
CA PHE A 29 7.84 3.72 3.91
C PHE A 29 6.73 4.76 3.71
N ARG A 30 6.26 4.94 2.47
CA ARG A 30 5.15 5.84 2.15
C ARG A 30 3.88 5.45 2.91
N HIS A 31 3.55 4.16 2.94
CA HIS A 31 2.27 3.68 3.48
C HIS A 31 2.35 3.16 4.90
N TYR A 32 3.56 2.83 5.39
CA TYR A 32 3.77 2.24 6.71
C TYR A 32 3.14 3.04 7.84
N ARG A 33 3.26 4.37 7.80
CA ARG A 33 2.71 5.23 8.86
C ARG A 33 1.19 5.15 8.92
N ASP A 34 0.54 5.24 7.77
CA ASP A 34 -0.92 5.27 7.67
C ASP A 34 -1.51 3.88 7.94
N MET A 35 -0.87 2.83 7.43
CA MET A 35 -1.27 1.46 7.69
C MET A 35 -1.08 1.08 9.16
N LYS A 36 0.06 1.44 9.76
CA LYS A 36 0.29 1.20 11.19
C LYS A 36 -0.72 1.93 12.07
N ARG A 37 -1.17 3.12 11.66
CA ARG A 37 -2.17 3.90 12.41
C ARG A 37 -3.59 3.31 12.28
N THR A 38 -3.95 2.82 11.11
CA THR A 38 -5.30 2.31 10.81
C THR A 38 -5.49 0.86 11.21
N PHE A 39 -4.50 0.01 10.94
CA PHE A 39 -4.59 -1.45 11.11
C PHE A 39 -3.66 -2.01 12.19
N GLY A 40 -2.73 -1.21 12.72
CA GLY A 40 -1.67 -1.71 13.58
C GLY A 40 -0.55 -2.41 12.80
N LEU A 41 0.38 -3.05 13.51
CA LEU A 41 1.33 -3.96 12.89
C LEU A 41 0.71 -5.36 12.85
N GLU A 42 0.49 -5.87 11.65
CA GLU A 42 0.08 -7.25 11.44
C GLU A 42 1.24 -8.21 11.81
N PRO A 43 0.98 -9.32 12.51
CA PRO A 43 2.02 -10.30 12.82
C PRO A 43 2.47 -11.08 11.57
N ASN A 44 1.63 -11.15 10.54
CA ASN A 44 1.95 -11.80 9.27
C ASN A 44 2.47 -10.79 8.25
N VAL A 45 3.74 -10.95 7.87
CA VAL A 45 4.41 -10.15 6.83
C VAL A 45 3.66 -10.22 5.50
N SER A 46 3.10 -11.38 5.16
CA SER A 46 2.46 -11.58 3.86
C SER A 46 1.13 -10.85 3.74
N ASP A 47 0.32 -10.91 4.78
CA ASP A 47 -0.97 -10.22 4.79
C ASP A 47 -0.77 -8.70 4.83
N PHE A 48 0.21 -8.22 5.60
CA PHE A 48 0.58 -6.80 5.57
C PHE A 48 1.07 -6.36 4.19
N THR A 49 1.86 -7.19 3.51
CA THR A 49 2.40 -6.86 2.18
C THR A 49 1.28 -6.75 1.15
N LYS A 50 0.27 -7.64 1.19
CA LYS A 50 -0.91 -7.55 0.32
C LYS A 50 -1.69 -6.26 0.54
N LEU A 51 -1.86 -5.84 1.80
CA LEU A 51 -2.50 -4.56 2.11
C LEU A 51 -1.71 -3.37 1.54
N VAL A 52 -0.37 -3.42 1.64
CA VAL A 52 0.52 -2.39 1.05
C VAL A 52 0.38 -2.32 -0.46
N ASP A 53 0.42 -3.46 -1.16
CA ASP A 53 0.26 -3.55 -2.61
C ASP A 53 -1.13 -3.05 -3.05
N GLU A 54 -2.19 -3.50 -2.38
CA GLU A 54 -3.57 -3.09 -2.69
C GLU A 54 -3.75 -1.58 -2.54
N PHE A 55 -3.22 -0.99 -1.47
CA PHE A 55 -3.32 0.44 -1.23
C PHE A 55 -2.53 1.26 -2.24
N GLU A 56 -1.30 0.86 -2.60
CA GLU A 56 -0.49 1.53 -3.61
C GLU A 56 -1.15 1.44 -5.00
N ARG A 57 -1.69 0.27 -5.36
CA ARG A 57 -2.44 0.10 -6.62
C ARG A 57 -3.69 0.96 -6.65
N SER A 58 -4.45 0.97 -5.56
CA SER A 58 -5.68 1.76 -5.45
C SER A 58 -5.39 3.26 -5.48
N SER A 59 -4.32 3.71 -4.82
CA SER A 59 -3.87 5.11 -4.83
C SER A 59 -3.42 5.60 -6.20
N LYS A 60 -2.93 4.69 -7.06
CA LYS A 60 -2.51 4.99 -8.45
C LYS A 60 -3.61 4.76 -9.48
N ARG A 61 -4.74 4.15 -9.13
CA ARG A 61 -5.86 3.95 -10.06
C ARG A 61 -6.42 5.32 -10.43
N LYS A 62 -6.46 5.61 -11.73
CA LYS A 62 -7.24 6.73 -12.26
C LYS A 62 -8.71 6.35 -12.20
N TYR A 63 -9.56 7.34 -11.92
CA TYR A 63 -11.00 7.16 -11.97
C TYR A 63 -11.42 6.62 -13.34
N ASN A 64 -12.13 5.50 -13.33
CA ASN A 64 -12.76 4.90 -14.50
C ASN A 64 -14.27 4.84 -14.26
N PRO A 65 -15.08 5.62 -14.98
CA PRO A 65 -16.54 5.60 -14.83
C PRO A 65 -17.18 4.26 -15.23
N GLU A 66 -16.45 3.38 -15.91
CA GLU A 66 -16.92 2.05 -16.33
C GLU A 66 -16.58 0.94 -15.32
N ASP A 67 -15.80 1.23 -14.27
CA ASP A 67 -15.48 0.26 -13.22
C ASP A 67 -16.52 0.33 -12.10
N PRO A 68 -17.40 -0.68 -11.92
CA PRO A 68 -18.46 -0.66 -10.91
C PRO A 68 -17.91 -0.68 -9.47
N ASN A 69 -16.61 -0.94 -9.28
CA ASN A 69 -15.95 -0.88 -7.97
C ASN A 69 -15.39 0.52 -7.66
N GLN A 70 -15.61 1.52 -8.52
CA GLN A 70 -15.20 2.89 -8.30
C GLN A 70 -16.42 3.79 -8.13
N ILE A 71 -16.47 4.51 -7.02
CA ILE A 71 -17.53 5.47 -6.74
C ILE A 71 -16.98 6.86 -7.03
N PHE A 72 -17.67 7.62 -7.89
CA PHE A 72 -17.35 9.02 -8.12
C PHE A 72 -17.73 9.86 -6.89
N ILE A 73 -16.74 10.38 -6.17
CA ILE A 73 -16.96 11.30 -5.05
C ILE A 73 -16.75 12.73 -5.55
N GLY A 74 -17.82 13.35 -6.08
CA GLY A 74 -17.77 14.67 -6.70
C GLY A 74 -17.29 15.82 -5.80
N HIS A 75 -17.33 15.66 -4.47
CA HIS A 75 -16.89 16.67 -3.50
C HIS A 75 -15.36 16.78 -3.37
N LEU A 76 -14.59 15.80 -3.86
CA LEU A 76 -13.11 15.79 -3.81
C LEU A 76 -12.47 16.31 -5.11
N HIS A 77 -13.26 16.59 -6.14
CA HIS A 77 -12.78 17.09 -7.44
C HIS A 77 -13.13 18.56 -7.69
N ASN A 78 -13.63 19.24 -6.65
CA ASN A 78 -13.99 20.66 -6.68
C ASN A 78 -13.09 21.44 -5.71
N GLU A 79 -11.79 21.37 -5.92
CA GLU A 79 -10.85 22.38 -5.41
C GLU A 79 -10.36 23.22 -6.59
N SER A 80 -11.04 24.36 -6.76
CA SER A 80 -10.64 25.66 -7.34
C SER A 80 -9.74 25.72 -8.57
#